data_AF-A0A9W9MU59-F1
#
_entry.id   AF-A0A9W9MU59-F1
#
_cell.length_a   1.000
_cell.length_b   1.000
_cell.length_c   1.000
_cell.angle_alpha   90.00
_cell.angle_beta   90.00
_cell.angle_gamma   90.00
#
_symmetry.space_group_name_H-M   'P 1'
#
loop_
_entity.id
_entity.type
_entity.pdbx_description
1 polymer ?
#
loop_
_entity_poly.entity_id
_entity_poly.type
_entity_poly.pdbx_seq_one_letter_code
_entity_poly.pdbx_strand_id
1 'polypeptide(L)'
;MRFAALSTVLLALAQHVHTLPVEADKTSALDITLSRVTDTRIKAVVKNSGSEDVTFVHLNFFRDTAPVKKVNVFKNDAEVTFEGIKRRFVLNGLTSESLTSLAAGETFEDEFDIATTSDLSSGGPLTLRSTGLVPLVTDGAVTGYLPYRSNDLKIEVDGVKASRVLKAIKPLDRRALQTCSDSSKKSALAKALENTVTLATDAAEAALSGSSTKFNEYFGTTSTATRSVVAARLKAVAKEAGSNTATKYYCEDTLGYCETNVLAYTLPSQNVIANCDIYYSDLPALTSTCHNQDQATTTLHEFTHAPGVYSPGTEDNGYGYRAATSLSSADAVLNADSYALYANG
;
A
#
# COMPACT_ATOMS: atom_id res chain seq x y z
N MET A 1 -3.76 5.27 54.93
CA MET A 1 -3.96 4.54 53.67
C MET A 1 -3.42 5.41 52.54
N ARG A 2 -2.26 5.05 51.98
CA ARG A 2 -1.60 5.77 50.89
C ARG A 2 -1.82 4.94 49.62
N PHE A 3 -2.52 5.48 48.63
CA PHE A 3 -2.60 4.88 47.30
C PHE A 3 -1.45 5.43 46.47
N ALA A 4 -0.46 4.58 46.19
CA ALA A 4 0.58 4.85 45.22
C ALA A 4 0.01 4.56 43.83
N ALA A 5 -0.11 5.60 43.00
CA ALA A 5 -0.38 5.46 41.58
C ALA A 5 0.90 4.96 40.89
N LEU A 6 0.89 3.72 40.41
CA LEU A 6 1.93 3.18 39.55
C LEU A 6 1.77 3.79 38.15
N SER A 7 2.69 4.67 37.79
CA SER A 7 2.85 5.21 36.45
C SER A 7 3.60 4.17 35.60
N THR A 8 2.93 3.59 34.61
CA THR A 8 3.53 2.69 33.62
C THR A 8 4.22 3.52 32.54
N VAL A 9 5.55 3.61 32.61
CA VAL A 9 6.39 4.14 31.54
C VAL A 9 6.49 3.09 30.43
N LEU A 10 5.89 3.33 29.28
CA LEU A 10 6.17 2.57 28.05
C LEU A 10 7.57 2.98 27.56
N LEU A 11 8.50 2.02 27.53
CA LEU A 11 9.79 2.18 26.85
C LEU A 11 9.55 2.22 25.33
N ALA A 12 9.84 3.36 24.70
CA ALA A 12 10.02 3.45 23.25
C ALA A 12 11.36 2.78 22.89
N LEU A 13 11.32 1.55 22.38
CA LEU A 13 12.47 0.94 21.72
C LEU A 13 12.64 1.59 20.35
N ALA A 14 13.53 2.57 20.26
CA ALA A 14 14.07 3.03 18.99
C ALA A 14 14.87 1.88 18.35
N GLN A 15 14.29 1.20 17.37
CA GLN A 15 15.02 0.23 16.56
C GLN A 15 15.94 1.01 15.61
N HIS A 16 17.24 0.97 15.88
CA HIS A 16 18.25 1.41 14.92
C HIS A 16 18.26 0.44 13.76
N VAL A 17 17.69 0.85 12.63
CA VAL A 17 17.83 0.17 11.35
C VAL A 17 19.24 0.46 10.84
N HIS A 18 20.18 -0.45 11.09
CA HIS A 18 21.39 -0.50 10.29
C HIS A 18 21.01 -1.09 8.93
N THR A 19 20.89 -0.21 7.93
CA THR A 19 20.78 -0.60 6.53
C THR A 19 22.08 -1.31 6.15
N LEU A 20 22.06 -2.64 6.13
CA LEU A 20 23.08 -3.40 5.41
C LEU A 20 22.92 -3.09 3.92
N PRO A 21 24.00 -2.76 3.20
CA PRO A 21 23.92 -2.61 1.76
C PRO A 21 23.60 -3.97 1.19
N VAL A 22 22.38 -4.14 0.67
CA VAL A 22 22.11 -5.20 -0.30
C VAL A 22 23.03 -4.89 -1.48
N GLU A 23 24.00 -5.77 -1.72
CA GLU A 23 24.76 -5.79 -2.96
C GLU A 23 23.73 -5.84 -4.09
N ALA A 24 23.65 -4.73 -4.84
CA ALA A 24 22.78 -4.61 -5.97
C ALA A 24 23.36 -5.49 -7.08
N ASP A 25 22.91 -6.73 -7.11
CA ASP A 25 23.11 -7.58 -8.26
C ASP A 25 22.57 -6.84 -9.49
N LYS A 26 23.43 -6.72 -10.51
CA LYS A 26 23.17 -6.03 -11.78
C LYS A 26 22.25 -6.87 -12.67
N THR A 27 21.12 -7.32 -12.14
CA THR A 27 20.10 -8.09 -12.86
C THR A 27 18.84 -7.25 -12.95
N SER A 28 18.49 -6.84 -14.18
CA SER A 28 17.26 -6.13 -14.59
C SER A 28 16.55 -5.33 -13.48
N ALA A 29 16.97 -4.07 -13.29
CA ALA A 29 16.34 -3.12 -12.38
C ALA A 29 15.92 -1.85 -13.14
N LEU A 30 14.86 -1.19 -12.67
CA LEU A 30 14.55 0.17 -13.11
C LEU A 30 15.39 1.15 -12.29
N ASP A 31 16.24 1.92 -12.96
CA ASP A 31 17.00 3.00 -12.32
C ASP A 31 16.20 4.30 -12.40
N ILE A 32 16.00 4.96 -11.27
CA ILE A 32 15.26 6.23 -11.18
C ILE A 32 16.23 7.36 -10.87
N THR A 33 16.19 8.42 -11.67
CA THR A 33 16.88 9.67 -11.36
C THR A 33 15.87 10.72 -10.92
N LEU A 34 15.91 11.10 -9.64
CA LEU A 34 15.11 12.18 -9.07
C LEU A 34 15.88 13.51 -9.19
N SER A 35 15.19 14.53 -9.69
CA SER A 35 15.69 15.90 -9.76
C SER A 35 14.61 16.90 -9.35
N ARG A 36 15.02 18.07 -8.83
CA ARG A 36 14.11 19.15 -8.49
C ARG A 36 13.83 20.00 -9.74
N VAL A 37 12.56 20.26 -10.02
CA VAL A 37 12.13 21.19 -11.09
C VAL A 37 12.01 22.60 -10.53
N THR A 38 11.08 22.80 -9.59
CA THR A 38 10.87 24.08 -8.89
C THR A 38 10.17 23.81 -7.56
N ASP A 39 10.45 24.59 -6.52
CA ASP A 39 9.80 24.47 -5.21
C ASP A 39 9.70 23.00 -4.73
N THR A 40 8.49 22.40 -4.67
CA THR A 40 8.21 21.01 -4.29
C THR A 40 7.91 20.09 -5.50
N ARG A 41 8.06 20.60 -6.72
CA ARG A 41 7.92 19.82 -7.95
C ARG A 41 9.19 19.04 -8.25
N ILE A 42 9.03 17.73 -8.42
CA ILE A 42 10.08 16.75 -8.65
C ILE A 42 9.87 16.14 -10.02
N LYS A 43 10.97 15.88 -10.71
CA LYS A 43 11.00 15.06 -11.92
C LYS A 43 11.71 13.75 -11.63
N ALA A 44 11.06 12.65 -11.98
CA ALA A 44 11.65 11.33 -12.04
C ALA A 44 11.93 10.96 -13.49
N VAL A 45 13.15 10.51 -13.78
CA VAL A 45 13.50 9.83 -15.04
C VAL A 45 13.65 8.36 -14.72
N VAL A 46 12.75 7.53 -15.21
CA VAL A 46 12.77 6.08 -15.01
C VAL A 46 13.40 5.42 -16.22
N LYS A 47 14.46 4.64 -16.00
CA LYS A 47 15.22 3.95 -17.03
C LYS A 47 15.13 2.45 -16.88
N ASN A 48 14.88 1.73 -17.97
CA ASN A 48 15.18 0.31 -18.04
C ASN A 48 16.70 0.11 -18.19
N SER A 49 17.38 -0.22 -17.10
CA SER A 49 18.83 -0.49 -17.10
C SER A 49 19.17 -1.96 -17.36
N GLY A 50 18.16 -2.80 -17.61
CA GLY A 50 18.31 -4.18 -18.02
C GLY A 50 18.69 -4.33 -19.50
N SER A 51 18.84 -5.58 -19.92
CA SER A 51 19.17 -5.97 -21.30
C SER A 51 17.95 -6.44 -22.12
N GLU A 52 16.78 -6.52 -21.49
CA GLU A 52 15.54 -7.01 -22.10
C GLU A 52 14.48 -5.92 -22.03
N ASP A 53 13.53 -5.98 -22.97
CA ASP A 53 12.35 -5.13 -22.95
C ASP A 53 11.44 -5.58 -21.80
N VAL A 54 10.85 -4.61 -21.10
CA VAL A 54 10.00 -4.89 -19.94
C VAL A 54 8.66 -4.22 -20.11
N THR A 55 7.61 -4.89 -19.65
CA THR A 55 6.28 -4.30 -19.47
C THR A 55 5.87 -4.50 -18.02
N PHE A 56 5.42 -3.44 -17.36
CA PHE A 56 5.07 -3.47 -15.95
C PHE A 56 3.84 -2.62 -15.65
N VAL A 57 3.20 -2.90 -14.51
CA VAL A 57 2.04 -2.13 -14.01
C VAL A 57 2.53 -0.79 -13.48
N HIS A 58 1.99 0.32 -13.99
CA HIS A 58 2.37 1.66 -13.52
C HIS A 58 1.48 2.19 -12.39
N LEU A 59 0.42 1.47 -12.01
CA LEU A 59 -0.43 1.78 -10.85
C LEU A 59 0.38 1.68 -9.56
N ASN A 60 0.20 2.64 -8.66
CA ASN A 60 1.05 2.87 -7.47
C ASN A 60 2.54 3.12 -7.78
N PHE A 61 2.87 3.50 -9.02
CA PHE A 61 4.23 3.81 -9.47
C PHE A 61 4.28 5.17 -10.18
N PHE A 62 5.42 5.54 -10.77
CA PHE A 62 5.51 6.69 -11.67
C PHE A 62 4.59 6.50 -12.88
N ARG A 63 4.04 7.61 -13.41
CA ARG A 63 2.92 7.69 -14.37
C ARG A 63 1.54 7.32 -13.86
N ASP A 64 1.39 6.84 -12.62
CA ASP A 64 0.06 6.83 -11.99
C ASP A 64 -0.43 8.30 -11.87
N THR A 65 -1.63 8.54 -12.39
CA THR A 65 -2.32 9.83 -12.42
C THR A 65 -2.95 10.20 -11.08
N ALA A 66 -3.09 9.23 -10.18
CA ALA A 66 -3.69 9.40 -8.89
C ALA A 66 -2.70 9.84 -7.82
N PRO A 67 -3.18 10.30 -6.65
CA PRO A 67 -2.34 10.76 -5.56
C PRO A 67 -1.72 9.58 -4.80
N VAL A 68 -0.89 8.78 -5.46
CA VAL A 68 -0.15 7.63 -4.90
C VAL A 68 1.25 8.04 -4.43
N LYS A 69 1.88 7.17 -3.65
CA LYS A 69 3.21 7.43 -3.08
C LYS A 69 4.31 7.12 -4.10
N LYS A 70 4.78 8.14 -4.82
CA LYS A 70 5.89 8.00 -5.80
C LYS A 70 7.28 8.03 -5.16
N VAL A 71 7.41 8.72 -4.02
CA VAL A 71 8.66 8.89 -3.26
C VAL A 71 8.39 8.87 -1.77
N ASN A 72 9.34 8.36 -1.00
CA ASN A 72 9.44 8.60 0.43
C ASN A 72 10.09 9.98 0.65
N VAL A 73 9.54 10.76 1.58
CA VAL A 73 10.03 12.10 1.92
C VAL A 73 10.51 12.06 3.37
N PHE A 74 11.78 12.38 3.62
CA PHE A 74 12.37 12.35 4.95
C PHE A 74 12.75 13.75 5.43
N LYS A 75 12.44 14.03 6.70
CA LYS A 75 12.89 15.21 7.44
C LYS A 75 13.55 14.75 8.73
N ASN A 76 14.84 15.07 8.90
CA ASN A 76 15.64 14.62 10.05
C ASN A 76 15.55 13.09 10.26
N ASP A 77 15.69 12.32 9.17
CA ASP A 77 15.61 10.85 9.12
C ASP A 77 14.25 10.23 9.50
N ALA A 78 13.24 11.06 9.83
CA ALA A 78 11.86 10.62 9.99
C ALA A 78 11.12 10.78 8.65
N GLU A 79 10.38 9.75 8.24
CA GLU A 79 9.52 9.84 7.07
C GLU A 79 8.33 10.78 7.36
N VAL A 80 8.13 11.76 6.49
CA VAL A 80 6.95 12.62 6.47
C VAL A 80 5.75 11.79 6.07
N THR A 81 4.66 11.92 6.83
CA THR A 81 3.43 11.18 6.58
C THR A 81 2.92 11.41 5.15
N PHE A 82 2.70 10.30 4.45
CA PHE A 82 2.01 10.30 3.18
C PHE A 82 0.50 10.44 3.40
N GLU A 83 -0.12 11.38 2.69
CA GLU A 83 -1.53 11.75 2.84
C GLU A 83 -2.38 11.33 1.63
N GLY A 84 -1.77 10.69 0.63
CA GLY A 84 -2.43 10.22 -0.58
C GLY A 84 -3.18 8.89 -0.39
N ILE A 85 -3.49 8.20 -1.51
CA ILE A 85 -4.18 6.91 -1.51
C ILE A 85 -3.23 5.73 -1.75
N LYS A 86 -3.70 4.56 -1.35
CA LYS A 86 -3.15 3.22 -1.62
C LYS A 86 -4.19 2.44 -2.39
N ARG A 87 -3.82 1.71 -3.43
CA ARG A 87 -4.76 1.06 -4.35
C ARG A 87 -4.46 -0.41 -4.48
N ARG A 88 -5.48 -1.25 -4.52
CA ARG A 88 -5.35 -2.63 -5.00
C ARG A 88 -5.84 -2.73 -6.44
N PHE A 89 -5.12 -3.48 -7.27
CA PHE A 89 -5.46 -3.72 -8.67
C PHE A 89 -5.51 -5.22 -9.00
N VAL A 90 -6.13 -5.58 -10.12
CA VAL A 90 -6.22 -6.97 -10.60
C VAL A 90 -4.85 -7.49 -11.03
N LEU A 91 -4.55 -8.75 -10.73
CA LEU A 91 -3.28 -9.38 -11.14
C LEU A 91 -3.34 -10.09 -12.50
N ASN A 92 -4.53 -10.18 -13.11
CA ASN A 92 -4.78 -10.79 -14.42
C ASN A 92 -5.74 -9.90 -15.21
N GLY A 93 -5.72 -10.00 -16.54
CA GLY A 93 -6.56 -9.18 -17.41
C GLY A 93 -6.15 -7.70 -17.40
N LEU A 94 -4.88 -7.41 -17.12
CA LEU A 94 -4.30 -6.07 -17.17
C LEU A 94 -4.30 -5.57 -18.62
N THR A 95 -4.78 -4.35 -18.82
CA THR A 95 -4.88 -3.71 -20.14
C THR A 95 -3.84 -2.59 -20.26
N SER A 96 -3.57 -2.13 -21.49
CA SER A 96 -2.53 -1.14 -21.76
C SER A 96 -2.67 0.17 -20.98
N GLU A 97 -3.89 0.52 -20.54
CA GLU A 97 -4.19 1.70 -19.73
C GLU A 97 -3.51 1.69 -18.36
N SER A 98 -3.13 0.51 -17.83
CA SER A 98 -2.44 0.36 -16.54
C SER A 98 -0.97 -0.06 -16.69
N LEU A 99 -0.47 -0.16 -17.93
CA LEU A 99 0.85 -0.71 -18.24
C LEU A 99 1.79 0.36 -18.79
N THR A 100 3.08 0.17 -18.56
CA THR A 100 4.16 0.88 -19.28
C THR A 100 5.12 -0.18 -19.83
N SER A 101 5.48 -0.04 -21.10
CA SER A 101 6.53 -0.81 -21.74
C SER A 101 7.77 0.06 -21.95
N LEU A 102 8.95 -0.51 -21.71
CA LEU A 102 10.24 0.12 -21.97
C LEU A 102 11.19 -0.88 -22.62
N ALA A 103 11.73 -0.51 -23.77
CA ALA A 103 12.83 -1.24 -24.37
C ALA A 103 14.07 -1.17 -23.49
N ALA A 104 15.01 -2.10 -23.68
CA ALA A 104 16.30 -2.06 -23.00
C ALA A 104 17.01 -0.70 -23.22
N GLY A 105 17.35 -0.01 -22.13
CA GLY A 105 17.97 1.32 -22.15
C GLY A 105 17.01 2.50 -22.33
N GLU A 106 15.72 2.26 -22.62
CA GLU A 106 14.71 3.30 -22.79
C GLU A 106 14.37 3.98 -21.46
N THR A 107 13.90 5.23 -21.55
CA THR A 107 13.50 6.05 -20.40
C THR A 107 12.14 6.67 -20.61
N PHE A 108 11.42 6.93 -19.51
CA PHE A 108 10.36 7.93 -19.48
C PHE A 108 10.55 8.93 -18.34
N GLU A 109 9.86 10.06 -18.44
CA GLU A 109 9.82 11.07 -17.38
C GLU A 109 8.42 11.13 -16.74
N ASP A 110 8.39 11.46 -15.45
CA ASP A 110 7.19 11.79 -14.69
C ASP A 110 7.47 13.00 -13.80
N GLU A 111 6.58 13.99 -13.81
CA GLU A 111 6.68 15.18 -12.98
C GLU A 111 5.50 15.26 -12.01
N PHE A 112 5.80 15.43 -10.72
CA PHE A 112 4.81 15.45 -9.66
C PHE A 112 5.20 16.44 -8.56
N ASP A 113 4.23 16.86 -7.76
CA ASP A 113 4.46 17.80 -6.67
C ASP A 113 4.21 17.10 -5.33
N ILE A 114 5.27 16.92 -4.54
CA ILE A 114 5.21 16.17 -3.27
C ILE A 114 4.36 16.86 -2.20
N ALA A 115 4.13 18.18 -2.30
CA ALA A 115 3.28 18.90 -1.35
C ALA A 115 1.79 18.57 -1.51
N THR A 116 1.40 18.01 -2.68
CA THR A 116 0.02 17.61 -2.94
C THR A 116 -0.43 16.40 -2.10
N THR A 117 0.52 15.60 -1.61
CA THR A 117 0.31 14.37 -0.83
C THR A 117 1.08 14.32 0.49
N SER A 118 1.70 15.42 0.91
CA SER A 118 2.42 15.52 2.20
C SER A 118 2.32 16.93 2.77
N ASP A 119 2.20 17.07 4.09
CA ASP A 119 2.30 18.39 4.75
C ASP A 119 3.76 18.82 4.87
N LEU A 120 4.13 19.80 4.04
CA LEU A 120 5.47 20.39 4.00
C LEU A 120 5.49 21.84 4.49
N SER A 121 4.43 22.29 5.19
CA SER A 121 4.28 23.68 5.69
C SER A 121 5.40 24.12 6.64
N SER A 122 6.04 23.17 7.32
CA SER A 122 7.17 23.45 8.22
C SER A 122 8.48 23.80 7.50
N GLY A 123 8.56 23.62 6.17
CA GLY A 123 9.73 23.95 5.35
C GLY A 123 11.04 23.24 5.77
N GLY A 124 12.15 23.74 5.26
CA GLY A 124 13.51 23.28 5.61
C GLY A 124 14.04 22.15 4.71
N PRO A 125 15.14 21.51 5.13
CA PRO A 125 15.81 20.47 4.35
C PRO A 125 15.01 19.16 4.36
N LEU A 126 14.87 18.56 3.19
CA LEU A 126 14.26 17.25 2.98
C LEU A 126 15.19 16.34 2.15
N THR A 127 15.10 15.03 2.39
CA THR A 127 15.71 14.00 1.54
C THR A 127 14.60 13.16 0.92
N LEU A 128 14.64 12.99 -0.40
CA LEU A 128 13.72 12.17 -1.16
C LEU A 128 14.43 10.93 -1.71
N ARG A 129 13.76 9.79 -1.63
CA ARG A 129 14.18 8.53 -2.26
C ARG A 129 12.96 7.74 -2.71
N SER A 130 13.09 6.95 -3.75
CA SER A 130 12.12 5.94 -4.16
C SER A 130 12.82 4.58 -4.27
N THR A 131 12.25 3.55 -3.67
CA THR A 131 12.73 2.17 -3.76
C THR A 131 11.55 1.22 -3.61
N GLY A 132 11.57 0.08 -4.31
CA GLY A 132 10.46 -0.86 -4.24
C GLY A 132 10.49 -1.90 -5.34
N LEU A 133 9.34 -2.56 -5.53
CA LEU A 133 9.08 -3.57 -6.56
C LEU A 133 7.95 -3.08 -7.46
N VAL A 134 8.08 -3.27 -8.77
CA VAL A 134 6.99 -3.04 -9.73
C VAL A 134 6.60 -4.36 -10.40
N PRO A 135 5.30 -4.69 -10.56
CA PRO A 135 4.88 -5.95 -11.16
C PRO A 135 5.20 -6.01 -12.66
N LEU A 136 5.93 -7.05 -13.08
CA LEU A 136 6.13 -7.42 -14.49
C LEU A 136 4.90 -8.09 -15.07
N VAL A 137 4.60 -7.78 -16.32
CA VAL A 137 3.41 -8.26 -17.01
C VAL A 137 3.79 -8.97 -18.30
N THR A 138 3.19 -10.15 -18.49
CA THR A 138 3.25 -10.93 -19.73
C THR A 138 1.84 -11.38 -20.05
N ASP A 139 1.38 -11.16 -21.28
CA ASP A 139 0.03 -11.53 -21.74
C ASP A 139 -1.10 -11.07 -20.81
N GLY A 140 -0.97 -9.85 -20.25
CA GLY A 140 -1.96 -9.25 -19.35
C GLY A 140 -2.01 -9.85 -17.94
N ALA A 141 -1.06 -10.70 -17.57
CA ALA A 141 -0.94 -11.28 -16.23
C ALA A 141 0.37 -10.85 -15.54
N VAL A 142 0.31 -10.65 -14.23
CA VAL A 142 1.51 -10.42 -13.42
C VAL A 142 2.32 -11.72 -13.33
N THR A 143 3.53 -11.72 -13.87
CA THR A 143 4.41 -12.91 -13.94
C THR A 143 5.67 -12.81 -13.08
N GLY A 144 6.06 -11.60 -12.70
CA GLY A 144 7.26 -11.33 -11.91
C GLY A 144 7.26 -9.91 -11.37
N TYR A 145 8.42 -9.44 -10.91
CA TYR A 145 8.60 -8.09 -10.39
C TYR A 145 9.99 -7.58 -10.74
N LEU A 146 10.10 -6.28 -10.98
CA LEU A 146 11.38 -5.59 -11.11
C LEU A 146 11.65 -4.78 -9.85
N PRO A 147 12.85 -4.90 -9.24
CA PRO A 147 13.29 -3.94 -8.26
C PRO A 147 13.57 -2.59 -8.93
N TYR A 148 13.30 -1.52 -8.21
CA TYR A 148 13.69 -0.18 -8.61
C TYR A 148 14.30 0.58 -7.44
N ARG A 149 15.16 1.54 -7.77
CA ARG A 149 15.73 2.47 -6.78
C ARG A 149 16.08 3.81 -7.41
N SER A 150 16.07 4.85 -6.59
CA SER A 150 16.53 6.18 -6.97
C SER A 150 17.84 6.59 -6.30
N ASN A 151 18.42 7.69 -6.77
CA ASN A 151 19.34 8.50 -5.97
C ASN A 151 18.62 9.13 -4.76
N ASP A 152 19.42 9.60 -3.80
CA ASP A 152 18.96 10.54 -2.77
C ASP A 152 18.92 11.94 -3.35
N LEU A 153 17.73 12.54 -3.38
CA LEU A 153 17.56 13.93 -3.76
C LEU A 153 17.37 14.78 -2.51
N LYS A 154 18.35 15.64 -2.22
CA LYS A 154 18.26 16.62 -1.13
C LYS A 154 17.72 17.94 -1.68
N ILE A 155 16.70 18.49 -1.03
CA ILE A 155 16.08 19.78 -1.41
C ILE A 155 15.85 20.65 -0.18
N GLU A 156 15.82 21.97 -0.40
CA GLU A 156 15.38 22.95 0.60
C GLU A 156 13.97 23.44 0.24
N VAL A 157 13.01 23.29 1.14
CA VAL A 157 11.60 23.65 0.92
C VAL A 157 11.23 24.94 1.66
N ASP A 158 10.63 25.87 0.93
CA ASP A 158 9.92 27.02 1.52
C ASP A 158 8.54 26.55 1.99
N GLY A 159 8.35 26.48 3.30
CA GLY A 159 7.11 26.02 3.91
C GLY A 159 5.89 26.91 3.61
N VAL A 160 6.11 28.22 3.41
CA VAL A 160 5.03 29.16 3.07
C VAL A 160 4.55 28.92 1.64
N LYS A 161 5.46 28.65 0.70
CA LYS A 161 5.06 28.24 -0.65
C LYS A 161 4.43 26.86 -0.66
N ALA A 162 5.02 25.89 0.03
CA ALA A 162 4.53 24.52 0.07
C ALA A 162 3.11 24.42 0.67
N SER A 163 2.81 25.21 1.72
CA SER A 163 1.46 25.27 2.32
C SER A 163 0.37 25.86 1.41
N ARG A 164 0.74 26.50 0.30
CA ARG A 164 -0.21 27.03 -0.70
C ARG A 164 -0.50 26.03 -1.82
N VAL A 165 0.22 24.92 -1.89
CA VAL A 165 -0.03 23.86 -2.88
C VAL A 165 -1.36 23.19 -2.55
N LEU A 166 -2.25 23.12 -3.53
CA LEU A 166 -3.54 22.44 -3.37
C LEU A 166 -3.30 20.93 -3.21
N LYS A 167 -3.91 20.33 -2.19
CA LYS A 167 -3.86 18.89 -1.99
C LYS A 167 -4.54 18.15 -3.13
N ALA A 168 -3.95 17.05 -3.57
CA ALA A 168 -4.53 16.21 -4.61
C ALA A 168 -5.73 15.39 -4.08
N ILE A 169 -5.83 15.24 -2.75
CA ILE A 169 -6.98 14.62 -2.11
C ILE A 169 -8.19 15.55 -2.11
N LYS A 170 -9.24 15.15 -2.81
CA LYS A 170 -10.56 15.80 -2.80
C LYS A 170 -11.16 15.77 -1.39
N PRO A 171 -11.77 16.88 -0.94
CA PRO A 171 -12.41 16.94 0.36
C PRO A 171 -13.61 15.98 0.40
N LEU A 172 -13.73 15.21 1.49
CA LEU A 172 -14.90 14.37 1.73
C LEU A 172 -16.12 15.27 1.98
N ASP A 173 -17.15 15.19 1.13
CA ASP A 173 -18.44 15.78 1.47
C ASP A 173 -19.09 14.95 2.58
N ARG A 174 -19.18 15.53 3.78
CA ARG A 174 -19.82 14.89 4.94
C ARG A 174 -21.30 14.56 4.70
N ARG A 175 -21.96 15.19 3.72
CA ARG A 175 -23.36 14.93 3.35
C ARG A 175 -23.52 13.84 2.30
N ALA A 176 -22.47 13.51 1.56
CA ALA A 176 -22.44 12.41 0.59
C ALA A 176 -22.09 11.06 1.22
N LEU A 177 -21.94 11.00 2.55
CA LEU A 177 -21.54 9.82 3.34
C LEU A 177 -22.55 8.67 3.39
N GLN A 178 -23.50 8.66 2.46
CA GLN A 178 -24.43 7.57 2.26
C GLN A 178 -24.72 7.46 0.77
N THR A 179 -24.25 6.39 0.13
CA THR A 179 -25.11 5.22 -0.10
C THR A 179 -24.40 4.23 -1.01
N CYS A 180 -24.30 2.97 -0.57
CA CYS A 180 -24.38 1.84 -1.49
C CYS A 180 -25.83 1.81 -2.02
N SER A 181 -26.15 2.69 -2.95
CA SER A 181 -27.52 2.86 -3.47
C SER A 181 -27.92 1.66 -4.32
N ASP A 182 -26.95 1.07 -5.02
CA ASP A 182 -27.09 -0.23 -5.68
C ASP A 182 -27.22 -1.35 -4.63
N SER A 183 -28.38 -2.00 -4.63
CA SER A 183 -28.68 -3.09 -3.69
C SER A 183 -27.79 -4.31 -3.88
N SER A 184 -27.34 -4.59 -5.11
CA SER A 184 -26.48 -5.73 -5.41
C SER A 184 -25.06 -5.51 -4.88
N LYS A 185 -24.47 -4.33 -5.12
CA LYS A 185 -23.16 -3.95 -4.56
C LYS A 185 -23.22 -3.90 -3.03
N LYS A 186 -24.31 -3.39 -2.47
CA LYS A 186 -24.54 -3.38 -1.02
C LYS A 186 -24.56 -4.80 -0.44
N SER A 187 -25.29 -5.73 -1.05
CA SER A 187 -25.34 -7.13 -0.62
C SER A 187 -23.99 -7.84 -0.79
N ALA A 188 -23.27 -7.57 -1.89
CA ALA A 188 -21.93 -8.11 -2.11
C ALA A 188 -20.92 -7.61 -1.07
N LEU A 189 -20.89 -6.30 -0.79
CA LEU A 189 -20.02 -5.75 0.27
C LEU A 189 -20.38 -6.32 1.65
N ALA A 190 -21.68 -6.40 1.99
CA ALA A 190 -22.11 -7.01 3.25
C ALA A 190 -21.59 -8.46 3.36
N LYS A 191 -21.68 -9.23 2.28
CA LYS A 191 -21.17 -10.60 2.25
C LYS A 191 -19.65 -10.67 2.35
N ALA A 192 -18.94 -9.77 1.67
CA ALA A 192 -17.50 -9.68 1.75
C ALA A 192 -17.04 -9.35 3.18
N LEU A 193 -17.70 -8.41 3.86
CA LEU A 193 -17.42 -8.06 5.25
C LEU A 193 -17.61 -9.27 6.19
N GLU A 194 -18.72 -10.01 6.07
CA GLU A 194 -18.93 -11.26 6.82
C GLU A 194 -17.79 -12.26 6.60
N ASN A 195 -17.42 -12.48 5.35
CA ASN A 195 -16.34 -13.40 4.99
C ASN A 195 -14.98 -12.90 5.52
N THR A 196 -14.71 -11.59 5.46
CA THR A 196 -13.49 -10.97 6.02
C THR A 196 -13.42 -11.18 7.53
N VAL A 197 -14.53 -11.09 8.27
CA VAL A 197 -14.56 -11.39 9.71
C VAL A 197 -14.08 -12.82 9.96
N THR A 198 -14.60 -13.80 9.23
CA THR A 198 -14.21 -15.21 9.36
C THR A 198 -12.74 -15.39 9.01
N LEU A 199 -12.32 -14.99 7.81
CA LEU A 199 -10.93 -15.17 7.34
C LEU A 199 -9.91 -14.50 8.26
N ALA A 200 -10.16 -13.26 8.67
CA ALA A 200 -9.24 -12.53 9.54
C ALA A 200 -9.18 -13.13 10.96
N THR A 201 -10.30 -13.66 11.48
CA THR A 201 -10.31 -14.35 12.78
C THR A 201 -9.49 -15.64 12.72
N ASP A 202 -9.76 -16.48 11.72
CA ASP A 202 -9.06 -17.76 11.54
C ASP A 202 -7.55 -17.54 11.30
N ALA A 203 -7.22 -16.55 10.46
CA ALA A 203 -5.83 -16.18 10.21
C ALA A 203 -5.14 -15.63 11.47
N ALA A 204 -5.84 -14.88 12.33
CA ALA A 204 -5.27 -14.42 13.59
C ALA A 204 -4.98 -15.57 14.56
N GLU A 205 -5.85 -16.58 14.62
CA GLU A 205 -5.61 -17.79 15.42
C GLU A 205 -4.45 -18.62 14.86
N ALA A 206 -4.42 -18.81 13.54
CA ALA A 206 -3.30 -19.46 12.85
C ALA A 206 -1.97 -18.72 13.07
N ALA A 207 -2.00 -17.38 13.10
CA ALA A 207 -0.83 -16.57 13.39
C ALA A 207 -0.32 -16.84 14.82
N LEU A 208 -1.17 -17.13 15.80
CA LEU A 208 -0.73 -17.41 17.18
C LEU A 208 -0.29 -18.86 17.40
N SER A 209 -1.06 -19.83 16.91
CA SER A 209 -0.89 -21.25 17.25
C SER A 209 -0.85 -22.20 16.06
N GLY A 210 -1.04 -21.70 14.83
CA GLY A 210 -0.97 -22.50 13.60
C GLY A 210 0.45 -22.83 13.15
N SER A 211 0.56 -23.34 11.92
CA SER A 211 1.82 -23.75 11.30
C SER A 211 2.85 -22.60 11.25
N SER A 212 4.01 -22.82 11.87
CA SER A 212 5.14 -21.89 11.79
C SER A 212 5.74 -21.82 10.38
N THR A 213 5.73 -22.93 9.63
CA THR A 213 6.18 -22.98 8.23
C THR A 213 5.33 -22.07 7.36
N LYS A 214 4.00 -22.15 7.49
CA LYS A 214 3.09 -21.29 6.73
C LYS A 214 3.21 -19.83 7.15
N PHE A 215 3.33 -19.55 8.45
CA PHE A 215 3.56 -18.17 8.88
C PHE A 215 4.87 -17.60 8.31
N ASN A 216 5.94 -18.40 8.28
CA ASN A 216 7.23 -18.01 7.71
C ASN A 216 7.17 -17.75 6.20
N GLU A 217 6.32 -18.46 5.47
CA GLU A 217 6.10 -18.25 4.02
C GLU A 217 5.66 -16.82 3.70
N TYR A 218 4.71 -16.26 4.46
CA TYR A 218 4.14 -14.93 4.18
C TYR A 218 4.83 -13.78 4.93
N PHE A 219 5.46 -14.06 6.08
CA PHE A 219 6.04 -13.04 6.95
C PHE A 219 7.55 -13.19 7.17
N GLY A 220 8.20 -14.14 6.52
CA GLY A 220 9.66 -14.30 6.51
C GLY A 220 10.30 -14.56 7.87
N THR A 221 9.53 -14.99 8.88
CA THR A 221 10.02 -15.27 10.23
C THR A 221 9.11 -16.25 10.96
N THR A 222 9.57 -16.82 12.07
CA THR A 222 8.77 -17.61 13.02
C THR A 222 8.68 -16.98 14.41
N SER A 223 9.20 -15.76 14.57
CA SER A 223 9.23 -15.01 15.83
C SER A 223 7.85 -14.88 16.48
N THR A 224 7.73 -15.26 17.75
CA THR A 224 6.51 -15.09 18.55
C THR A 224 6.07 -13.62 18.64
N ALA A 225 7.02 -12.68 18.65
CA ALA A 225 6.71 -11.26 18.68
C ALA A 225 6.02 -10.81 17.38
N THR A 226 6.57 -11.21 16.22
CA THR A 226 5.98 -10.89 14.91
C THR A 226 4.63 -11.58 14.73
N ARG A 227 4.52 -12.84 15.14
CA ARG A 227 3.25 -13.59 15.17
C ARG A 227 2.16 -12.87 15.96
N SER A 228 2.52 -12.30 17.11
CA SER A 228 1.59 -11.53 17.96
C SER A 228 1.15 -10.22 17.30
N VAL A 229 2.05 -9.52 16.61
CA VAL A 229 1.71 -8.30 15.85
C VAL A 229 0.74 -8.62 14.71
N VAL A 230 1.04 -9.64 13.91
CA VAL A 230 0.17 -10.07 12.80
C VAL A 230 -1.21 -10.47 13.30
N ALA A 231 -1.27 -11.29 14.36
CA ALA A 231 -2.53 -11.70 14.97
C ALA A 231 -3.33 -10.51 15.53
N ALA A 232 -2.67 -9.54 16.16
CA ALA A 232 -3.33 -8.36 16.70
C ALA A 232 -3.93 -7.48 15.58
N ARG A 233 -3.21 -7.30 14.47
CA ARG A 233 -3.74 -6.59 13.30
C ARG A 233 -4.92 -7.33 12.68
N LEU A 234 -4.83 -8.64 12.45
CA LEU A 234 -5.92 -9.44 11.89
C LEU A 234 -7.17 -9.43 12.79
N LYS A 235 -7.02 -9.49 14.11
CA LYS A 235 -8.14 -9.30 15.06
C LYS A 235 -8.76 -7.92 14.95
N ALA A 236 -7.95 -6.87 14.76
CA ALA A 236 -8.46 -5.52 14.56
C ALA A 236 -9.22 -5.40 13.23
N VAL A 237 -8.73 -6.03 12.15
CA VAL A 237 -9.43 -6.13 10.87
C VAL A 237 -10.76 -6.85 11.02
N ALA A 238 -10.79 -8.01 11.69
CA ALA A 238 -12.04 -8.74 11.94
C ALA A 238 -13.05 -7.88 12.73
N LYS A 239 -12.59 -7.18 13.78
CA LYS A 239 -13.44 -6.28 14.56
C LYS A 239 -13.98 -5.14 13.71
N GLU A 240 -13.15 -4.53 12.86
CA GLU A 240 -13.60 -3.44 12.00
C GLU A 240 -14.56 -3.95 10.93
N ALA A 241 -14.28 -5.07 10.27
CA ALA A 241 -15.19 -5.63 9.27
C ALA A 241 -16.59 -5.94 9.84
N GLY A 242 -16.67 -6.35 11.11
CA GLY A 242 -17.94 -6.64 11.78
C GLY A 242 -18.69 -5.43 12.36
N SER A 243 -18.07 -4.25 12.44
CA SER A 243 -18.66 -3.08 13.11
C SER A 243 -18.60 -1.77 12.31
N ASN A 244 -17.61 -1.62 11.43
CA ASN A 244 -17.33 -0.46 10.57
C ASN A 244 -17.33 0.87 11.35
N THR A 245 -16.51 0.95 12.40
CA THR A 245 -16.51 2.08 13.34
C THR A 245 -15.25 2.94 13.27
N ALA A 246 -14.12 2.36 12.87
CA ALA A 246 -12.85 3.05 12.73
C ALA A 246 -12.64 3.62 11.31
N THR A 247 -13.35 3.09 10.32
CA THR A 247 -13.24 3.44 8.90
C THR A 247 -14.57 3.92 8.33
N LYS A 248 -14.49 4.58 7.17
CA LYS A 248 -15.64 4.83 6.30
C LYS A 248 -15.46 3.98 5.04
N TYR A 249 -16.25 2.92 4.94
CA TYR A 249 -16.24 2.04 3.78
C TYR A 249 -17.34 2.41 2.80
N TYR A 250 -16.98 2.84 1.60
CA TYR A 250 -17.89 3.15 0.51
C TYR A 250 -17.97 1.97 -0.47
N CYS A 251 -19.18 1.57 -0.87
CA CYS A 251 -19.32 0.55 -1.92
C CYS A 251 -18.84 1.02 -3.29
N GLU A 252 -18.78 2.33 -3.50
CA GLU A 252 -18.44 2.93 -4.77
C GLU A 252 -17.49 4.08 -4.51
N ASP A 253 -16.68 4.39 -5.51
CA ASP A 253 -15.77 5.50 -5.47
C ASP A 253 -16.49 6.84 -5.58
N THR A 254 -16.51 7.56 -4.46
CA THR A 254 -17.08 8.90 -4.36
C THR A 254 -16.05 10.01 -4.61
N LEU A 255 -14.78 9.65 -4.77
CA LEU A 255 -13.67 10.59 -4.92
C LEU A 255 -13.05 10.56 -6.33
N GLY A 256 -13.48 9.66 -7.21
CA GLY A 256 -12.99 9.57 -8.58
C GLY A 256 -11.52 9.16 -8.64
N TYR A 257 -11.12 8.17 -7.85
CA TYR A 257 -9.81 7.52 -7.89
C TYR A 257 -9.86 6.06 -8.38
N CYS A 258 -11.00 5.56 -8.81
CA CYS A 258 -11.05 4.31 -9.56
C CYS A 258 -10.67 4.54 -11.01
N GLU A 259 -9.78 3.68 -11.49
CA GLU A 259 -9.28 3.67 -12.86
C GLU A 259 -9.31 2.22 -13.37
N THR A 260 -9.03 2.03 -14.66
CA THR A 260 -8.94 0.70 -15.27
C THR A 260 -8.02 -0.22 -14.44
N ASN A 261 -8.45 -1.46 -14.25
CA ASN A 261 -7.78 -2.49 -13.46
C ASN A 261 -7.67 -2.25 -11.93
N VAL A 262 -8.12 -1.11 -11.38
CA VAL A 262 -8.14 -0.87 -9.92
C VAL A 262 -9.37 -1.54 -9.29
N LEU A 263 -9.16 -2.37 -8.28
CA LEU A 263 -10.19 -3.09 -7.52
C LEU A 263 -10.76 -2.23 -6.38
N ALA A 264 -9.89 -1.60 -5.61
CA ALA A 264 -10.27 -0.80 -4.45
C ALA A 264 -9.14 0.17 -4.10
N TYR A 265 -9.43 1.13 -3.22
CA TYR A 265 -8.41 1.99 -2.65
C TYR A 265 -8.72 2.37 -1.20
N THR A 266 -7.66 2.69 -0.47
CA THR A 266 -7.70 3.28 0.86
C THR A 266 -7.03 4.65 0.86
N LEU A 267 -7.64 5.62 1.54
CA LEU A 267 -7.06 6.90 1.93
C LEU A 267 -6.69 6.83 3.42
N PRO A 268 -5.44 6.46 3.77
CA PRO A 268 -5.07 6.16 5.15
C PRO A 268 -5.20 7.36 6.09
N SER A 269 -4.89 8.56 5.60
CA SER A 269 -4.96 9.81 6.36
C SER A 269 -6.37 10.14 6.89
N GLN A 270 -7.41 9.54 6.30
CA GLN A 270 -8.81 9.76 6.68
C GLN A 270 -9.56 8.47 7.02
N ASN A 271 -8.88 7.32 7.03
CA ASN A 271 -9.48 5.99 7.21
C ASN A 271 -10.69 5.74 6.29
N VAL A 272 -10.56 6.14 5.02
CA VAL A 272 -11.61 5.95 4.02
C VAL A 272 -11.20 4.83 3.08
N ILE A 273 -12.12 3.92 2.82
CA ILE A 273 -11.96 2.82 1.87
C ILE A 273 -13.07 2.93 0.84
N ALA A 274 -12.78 2.68 -0.43
CA ALA A 274 -13.80 2.55 -1.46
C ALA A 274 -13.49 1.41 -2.43
N ASN A 275 -14.55 0.73 -2.84
CA ASN A 275 -14.46 -0.26 -3.92
C ASN A 275 -14.68 0.41 -5.28
N CYS A 276 -13.95 -0.08 -6.28
CA CYS A 276 -14.19 0.22 -7.69
C CYS A 276 -15.21 -0.76 -8.28
N ASP A 277 -15.77 -0.43 -9.44
CA ASP A 277 -16.82 -1.27 -10.06
C ASP A 277 -16.36 -2.71 -10.34
N ILE A 278 -15.10 -2.88 -10.76
CA ILE A 278 -14.56 -4.20 -11.07
C ILE A 278 -14.35 -5.10 -9.83
N TYR A 279 -14.39 -4.56 -8.61
CA TYR A 279 -14.49 -5.37 -7.40
C TYR A 279 -15.72 -6.28 -7.42
N TYR A 280 -16.83 -5.80 -7.99
CA TYR A 280 -18.08 -6.54 -8.02
C TYR A 280 -18.22 -7.42 -9.26
N SER A 281 -17.67 -7.01 -10.41
CA SER A 281 -17.78 -7.76 -11.65
C SER A 281 -16.71 -8.83 -11.82
N ASP A 282 -15.48 -8.59 -11.33
CA ASP A 282 -14.31 -9.40 -11.69
C ASP A 282 -13.85 -10.31 -10.53
N LEU A 283 -14.21 -9.98 -9.29
CA LEU A 283 -13.87 -10.79 -8.13
C LEU A 283 -15.02 -11.69 -7.69
N PRO A 284 -14.76 -12.99 -7.42
CA PRO A 284 -15.73 -13.82 -6.71
C PRO A 284 -15.85 -13.35 -5.25
N ALA A 285 -16.95 -13.72 -4.58
CA ALA A 285 -17.11 -13.45 -3.15
C ALA A 285 -16.01 -14.10 -2.29
N LEU A 286 -15.64 -15.33 -2.66
CA LEU A 286 -14.51 -16.11 -2.13
C LEU A 286 -13.94 -16.96 -3.27
N THR A 287 -12.62 -16.96 -3.42
CA THR A 287 -11.95 -17.85 -4.38
C THR A 287 -11.74 -19.24 -3.79
N SER A 288 -11.81 -20.29 -4.62
CA SER A 288 -11.36 -21.65 -4.26
C SER A 288 -9.95 -21.96 -4.74
N THR A 289 -9.32 -21.03 -5.46
CA THR A 289 -7.95 -21.14 -5.97
C THR A 289 -7.01 -20.42 -5.02
N CYS A 290 -5.94 -21.10 -4.59
CA CYS A 290 -4.93 -20.53 -3.71
C CYS A 290 -4.34 -19.25 -4.30
N HIS A 291 -4.19 -18.23 -3.46
CA HIS A 291 -3.58 -16.94 -3.76
C HIS A 291 -4.30 -16.06 -4.79
N ASN A 292 -5.45 -16.51 -5.31
CA ASN A 292 -6.27 -15.66 -6.15
C ASN A 292 -6.92 -14.54 -5.33
N GLN A 293 -7.20 -13.42 -6.00
CA GLN A 293 -7.93 -12.31 -5.41
C GLN A 293 -9.42 -12.63 -5.34
N ASP A 294 -10.07 -12.21 -4.26
CA ASP A 294 -11.51 -12.24 -4.10
C ASP A 294 -11.98 -11.00 -3.32
N GLN A 295 -13.29 -10.83 -3.20
CA GLN A 295 -13.90 -9.69 -2.51
C GLN A 295 -13.48 -9.63 -1.03
N ALA A 296 -13.48 -10.76 -0.32
CA ALA A 296 -13.19 -10.82 1.11
C ALA A 296 -11.72 -10.45 1.44
N THR A 297 -10.78 -10.97 0.66
CA THR A 297 -9.33 -10.73 0.83
C THR A 297 -8.93 -9.36 0.29
N THR A 298 -9.63 -8.82 -0.72
CA THR A 298 -9.52 -7.42 -1.14
C THR A 298 -9.97 -6.48 -0.03
N THR A 299 -11.13 -6.74 0.57
CA THR A 299 -11.62 -5.97 1.72
C THR A 299 -10.67 -6.06 2.93
N LEU A 300 -10.13 -7.24 3.22
CA LEU A 300 -9.13 -7.44 4.28
C LEU A 300 -7.87 -6.59 4.06
N HIS A 301 -7.34 -6.59 2.83
CA HIS A 301 -6.18 -5.79 2.43
C HIS A 301 -6.41 -4.31 2.67
N GLU A 302 -7.52 -3.75 2.18
CA GLU A 302 -7.83 -2.33 2.37
C GLU A 302 -7.94 -1.95 3.84
N PHE A 303 -8.55 -2.80 4.68
CA PHE A 303 -8.58 -2.54 6.13
C PHE A 303 -7.19 -2.47 6.76
N THR A 304 -6.21 -3.21 6.24
CA THR A 304 -4.85 -3.19 6.79
C THR A 304 -4.14 -1.84 6.55
N HIS A 305 -4.51 -1.13 5.48
CA HIS A 305 -3.96 0.20 5.19
C HIS A 305 -4.44 1.28 6.15
N ALA A 306 -5.62 1.10 6.76
CA ALA A 306 -6.25 2.10 7.61
C ALA A 306 -5.60 2.13 9.02
N PRO A 307 -4.85 3.18 9.40
CA PRO A 307 -4.18 3.25 10.70
C PRO A 307 -5.17 3.31 11.88
N GLY A 308 -6.42 3.72 11.65
CA GLY A 308 -7.51 3.65 12.62
C GLY A 308 -7.93 2.22 12.98
N VAL A 309 -7.67 1.25 12.10
CA VAL A 309 -7.87 -0.18 12.38
C VAL A 309 -6.70 -0.71 13.21
N TYR A 310 -5.48 -0.53 12.73
CA TYR A 310 -4.26 -0.89 13.45
C TYR A 310 -3.10 -0.02 12.98
N SER A 311 -2.37 0.61 13.91
CA SER A 311 -1.27 1.51 13.58
C SER A 311 0.11 0.84 13.75
N PRO A 312 1.06 1.06 12.83
CA PRO A 312 0.90 1.81 11.58
C PRO A 312 0.01 1.04 10.59
N GLY A 313 -0.64 1.76 9.67
CA GLY A 313 -1.26 1.15 8.50
C GLY A 313 -0.20 0.47 7.64
N THR A 314 -0.59 -0.55 6.87
CA THR A 314 0.30 -1.21 5.91
C THR A 314 0.56 -0.34 4.68
N GLU A 315 1.67 -0.63 4.02
CA GLU A 315 2.08 -0.19 2.70
C GLU A 315 1.80 -1.28 1.64
N ASP A 316 2.11 -0.94 0.39
CA ASP A 316 2.01 -1.81 -0.78
C ASP A 316 3.40 -2.20 -1.27
N ASN A 317 4.13 -2.94 -0.45
CA ASN A 317 5.53 -3.28 -0.72
C ASN A 317 5.65 -4.38 -1.79
N GLY A 318 4.61 -5.18 -1.99
CA GLY A 318 4.58 -6.20 -3.03
C GLY A 318 3.17 -6.79 -3.22
N TYR A 319 2.71 -6.79 -4.46
CA TYR A 319 1.43 -7.37 -4.87
C TYR A 319 1.59 -8.80 -5.34
N GLY A 320 0.63 -9.67 -5.03
CA GLY A 320 0.63 -11.06 -5.44
C GLY A 320 1.60 -11.94 -4.65
N TYR A 321 1.35 -13.25 -4.72
CA TYR A 321 2.06 -14.25 -3.92
C TYR A 321 3.58 -14.13 -4.01
N ARG A 322 4.12 -14.15 -5.25
CA ARG A 322 5.57 -14.14 -5.50
C ARG A 322 6.27 -12.92 -4.90
N ALA A 323 5.72 -11.72 -5.01
CA ALA A 323 6.34 -10.53 -4.39
C ALA A 323 6.19 -10.57 -2.88
N ALA A 324 4.99 -10.79 -2.38
CA ALA A 324 4.69 -10.76 -0.94
C ALA A 324 5.55 -11.74 -0.15
N THR A 325 5.79 -12.96 -0.67
CA THR A 325 6.64 -13.98 0.00
C THR A 325 8.13 -13.77 -0.20
N SER A 326 8.54 -12.81 -1.06
CA SER A 326 9.96 -12.46 -1.28
C SER A 326 10.42 -11.28 -0.40
N LEU A 327 9.48 -10.60 0.25
CA LEU A 327 9.75 -9.46 1.10
C LEU A 327 10.56 -9.85 2.34
N SER A 328 11.31 -8.88 2.86
CA SER A 328 11.89 -9.01 4.20
C SER A 328 10.76 -9.15 5.24
N SER A 329 11.06 -9.73 6.41
CA SER A 329 10.05 -9.84 7.47
C SER A 329 9.49 -8.47 7.90
N ALA A 330 10.33 -7.44 7.90
CA ALA A 330 9.91 -6.08 8.24
C ALA A 330 8.93 -5.52 7.19
N ASP A 331 9.22 -5.70 5.90
CA ASP A 331 8.37 -5.23 4.82
C ASP A 331 7.09 -6.05 4.70
N ALA A 332 7.16 -7.36 4.90
CA ALA A 332 6.01 -8.27 4.85
C ALA A 332 4.99 -7.98 5.97
N VAL A 333 5.47 -7.71 7.19
CA VAL A 333 4.61 -7.28 8.30
C VAL A 333 3.94 -5.94 8.00
N LEU A 334 4.54 -5.10 7.17
CA LEU A 334 3.96 -3.83 6.72
C LEU A 334 3.32 -3.92 5.33
N ASN A 335 3.18 -5.10 4.71
CA ASN A 335 2.61 -5.24 3.37
C ASN A 335 1.16 -5.72 3.44
N ALA A 336 0.22 -4.98 2.84
CA ALA A 336 -1.20 -5.35 2.89
C ALA A 336 -1.50 -6.71 2.27
N ASP A 337 -0.86 -7.03 1.14
CA ASP A 337 -1.14 -8.27 0.42
C ASP A 337 -0.60 -9.52 1.14
N SER A 338 0.43 -9.38 1.98
CA SER A 338 0.90 -10.48 2.86
C SER A 338 -0.21 -10.94 3.81
N TYR A 339 -1.05 -10.03 4.31
CA TYR A 339 -2.20 -10.38 5.15
C TYR A 339 -3.34 -11.02 4.35
N ALA A 340 -3.65 -10.47 3.17
CA ALA A 340 -4.69 -11.02 2.29
C ALA A 340 -4.38 -12.44 1.85
N LEU A 341 -3.13 -12.69 1.43
CA LEU A 341 -2.66 -14.00 0.99
C LEU A 341 -2.59 -15.00 2.14
N TYR A 342 -2.10 -14.58 3.32
CA TYR A 342 -2.05 -15.45 4.50
C TYR A 342 -3.44 -15.89 4.97
N ALA A 343 -4.43 -15.00 4.87
CA ALA A 343 -5.82 -15.29 5.23
C ALA A 343 -6.58 -16.09 4.17
N ASN A 344 -6.17 -16.02 2.90
CA ASN A 344 -6.73 -16.83 1.82
C ASN A 344 -6.31 -18.31 1.91
N GLY A 345 -5.02 -18.53 2.16
CA GLY A 345 -4.39 -19.85 2.08
C GLY A 345 -4.64 -20.73 3.28
#